data_AF-A0A2T2V1P4-F1
#
_entry.id   AF-A0A2T2V1P4-F1
#
_cell.length_a   1.000
_cell.length_b   1.000
_cell.length_c   1.000
_cell.angle_alpha   90.00
_cell.angle_beta   90.00
_cell.angle_gamma   90.00
#
_symmetry.space_group_name_H-M   'P 1'
#
loop_
_entity.id
_entity.type
_entity.pdbx_description
1 polymer ?
#
loop_
_entity_poly.entity_id
_entity_poly.type
_entity_poly.pdbx_seq_one_letter_code
_entity_poly.pdbx_strand_id
1 'polypeptide(L)'
;MPLRGEGVSQFKSFWYGQLSGIVEPISAGVGAAAVLAVRPVLPYALAFAAGAMIYVVVEELIPESQRQGNTDLATLGVMGGFAVMMVLDVTLG
;
A
#
# COMPACT_ATOMS: atom_id res chain seq x y z
N MET A 1 -2.66 -12.87 5.77
CA MET A 1 -3.37 -12.20 6.89
C MET A 1 -2.55 -12.39 8.15
N PRO A 2 -1.71 -11.42 8.54
CA PRO A 2 -0.81 -11.53 9.69
C PRO A 2 -1.54 -11.92 10.99
N LEU A 3 -2.75 -11.37 11.21
CA LEU A 3 -3.62 -11.70 12.36
C LEU A 3 -4.10 -13.17 12.41
N ARG A 4 -4.08 -13.93 11.30
CA ARG A 4 -4.39 -15.37 11.32
C ARG A 4 -3.19 -16.21 11.74
N GLY A 5 -1.97 -15.70 11.58
CA GLY A 5 -0.75 -16.30 12.13
C GLY A 5 -0.68 -16.18 13.65
N GLU A 6 -1.41 -15.22 14.23
CA GLU A 6 -1.50 -14.97 15.68
C GLU A 6 -2.71 -15.65 16.36
N GLY A 7 -3.47 -16.51 15.64
CA GLY A 7 -4.55 -17.31 16.21
C GLY A 7 -5.94 -16.66 16.22
N VAL A 8 -6.13 -15.51 15.57
CA VAL A 8 -7.42 -14.83 15.50
C VAL A 8 -8.32 -15.47 14.43
N SER A 9 -9.59 -15.71 14.75
CA SER A 9 -10.58 -16.32 13.85
C SER A 9 -10.71 -15.54 12.53
N GLN A 10 -10.89 -16.28 11.42
CA GLN A 10 -11.00 -15.78 10.05
C GLN A 10 -11.87 -14.52 9.89
N PHE A 11 -13.00 -14.49 10.61
CA PHE A 11 -13.99 -13.41 10.54
C PHE A 11 -13.53 -12.14 11.27
N LYS A 12 -12.84 -12.29 12.42
CA LYS A 12 -12.28 -11.15 13.17
C LYS A 12 -11.10 -10.52 12.43
N SER A 13 -10.20 -11.30 11.84
CA SER A 13 -9.09 -10.74 11.04
C SER A 13 -9.59 -9.97 9.82
N PHE A 14 -10.69 -10.40 9.21
CA PHE A 14 -11.33 -9.67 8.11
C PHE A 14 -11.98 -8.36 8.59
N TRP A 15 -12.71 -8.40 9.72
CA TRP A 15 -13.30 -7.20 10.33
C TRP A 15 -12.24 -6.16 10.71
N TYR A 16 -11.12 -6.56 11.31
CA TYR A 16 -10.02 -5.65 11.62
C TYR A 16 -9.33 -5.10 10.37
N GLY A 17 -9.16 -5.91 9.32
CA GLY A 17 -8.63 -5.43 8.04
C GLY A 17 -9.51 -4.35 7.40
N GLN A 18 -10.83 -4.55 7.40
CA GLN A 18 -11.77 -3.54 6.90
C GLN A 18 -11.79 -2.27 7.74
N LEU A 19 -11.70 -2.40 9.07
CA LEU A 19 -11.62 -1.24 9.96
C LEU A 19 -10.37 -0.39 9.71
N SER A 20 -9.23 -1.02 9.42
CA SER A 20 -8.03 -0.29 8.99
C SER A 20 -8.25 0.39 7.63
N GLY A 21 -8.89 -0.28 6.67
CA GLY A 21 -9.16 0.29 5.35
C GLY A 21 -10.10 1.51 5.36
N ILE A 22 -10.97 1.65 6.37
CA ILE A 22 -11.85 2.83 6.50
C ILE A 22 -11.07 4.12 6.78
N VAL A 23 -9.84 4.03 7.29
CA VAL A 23 -9.00 5.21 7.53
C VAL A 23 -8.57 5.90 6.22
N GLU A 24 -8.47 5.15 5.13
CA GLU A 24 -8.05 5.67 3.83
C GLU A 24 -9.08 6.64 3.21
N PRO A 25 -10.38 6.31 3.07
CA PRO A 25 -11.37 7.27 2.57
C PRO A 25 -11.46 8.55 3.40
N ILE A 26 -11.36 8.44 4.72
CA ILE A 26 -11.46 9.59 5.63
C ILE A 26 -10.27 10.53 5.43
N SER A 27 -9.06 9.98 5.44
CA SER A 27 -7.82 10.74 5.22
C SER A 27 -7.74 11.29 3.79
N ALA A 28 -8.18 10.52 2.79
CA ALA A 28 -8.27 10.98 1.40
C ALA A 28 -9.23 12.17 1.25
N GLY A 29 -10.39 12.14 1.91
CA GLY A 29 -11.35 13.26 1.89
C GLY A 29 -10.77 14.54 2.50
N VAL A 30 -10.08 14.43 3.64
CA VAL A 30 -9.41 15.58 4.28
C VAL A 30 -8.23 16.08 3.42
N GLY A 31 -7.43 15.18 2.88
CA GLY A 31 -6.32 15.50 1.98
C GLY A 31 -6.80 16.22 0.72
N ALA A 32 -7.87 15.73 0.09
CA ALA A 32 -8.48 16.37 -1.09
C ALA A 32 -8.97 17.80 -0.79
N ALA A 33 -9.58 18.03 0.37
CA ALA A 33 -9.98 19.37 0.80
C ALA A 33 -8.79 20.30 1.04
N ALA A 34 -7.72 19.80 1.68
CA ALA A 34 -6.51 20.58 1.95
C ALA A 34 -5.74 20.95 0.66
N VAL A 35 -5.71 20.04 -0.32
CA VAL A 35 -5.06 20.25 -1.62
C VAL A 35 -5.60 21.46 -2.39
N LEU A 36 -6.88 21.79 -2.22
CA LEU A 36 -7.49 22.97 -2.87
C LEU A 36 -6.85 24.29 -2.43
N ALA A 37 -6.32 24.35 -1.20
CA ALA A 37 -5.70 25.55 -0.65
C ALA A 37 -4.20 25.67 -0.95
N VAL A 38 -3.51 24.57 -1.27
CA VAL A 38 -2.02 24.53 -1.29
C VAL A 38 -1.44 24.00 -2.60
N ARG A 39 -1.94 24.51 -3.73
CA ARG A 39 -1.51 24.12 -5.09
C ARG A 39 0.00 24.21 -5.37
N PRO A 40 0.78 25.17 -4.85
CA PRO A 40 2.21 25.23 -5.12
C PRO A 40 3.03 24.15 -4.39
N VAL A 41 2.53 23.65 -3.26
CA VAL A 41 3.24 22.67 -2.41
C VAL A 41 2.92 21.23 -2.81
N LEU A 42 1.82 21.02 -3.53
CA LEU A 42 1.39 19.73 -4.07
C LEU A 42 2.52 18.86 -4.65
N PRO A 43 3.37 19.32 -5.58
CA PRO A 43 4.41 18.48 -6.16
C PRO A 43 5.42 17.99 -5.12
N TYR A 44 5.76 18.84 -4.13
CA TYR A 44 6.65 18.46 -3.03
C TYR A 44 5.99 17.45 -2.09
N ALA A 45 4.70 17.63 -1.80
CA ALA A 45 3.93 16.70 -0.97
C ALA A 45 3.76 15.33 -1.66
N LEU A 46 3.50 15.31 -2.96
CA LEU A 46 3.41 14.08 -3.75
C LEU A 46 4.78 13.37 -3.84
N ALA A 47 5.86 14.12 -4.05
CA ALA A 47 7.21 13.55 -4.02
C ALA A 47 7.56 12.94 -2.65
N PHE A 48 7.18 13.61 -1.55
CA PHE A 48 7.34 13.10 -0.20
C PHE A 48 6.52 11.82 0.03
N ALA A 49 5.25 11.80 -0.39
CA ALA A 49 4.40 10.62 -0.30
C ALA A 49 4.94 9.44 -1.10
N ALA A 50 5.45 9.68 -2.32
CA ALA A 50 6.10 8.65 -3.13
C ALA A 50 7.35 8.09 -2.42
N GLY A 51 8.17 8.95 -1.82
CA GLY A 51 9.34 8.53 -1.04
C GLY A 51 8.98 7.68 0.18
N ALA A 52 7.94 8.07 0.92
CA ALA A 52 7.45 7.31 2.07
C ALA A 52 6.98 5.90 1.67
N MET A 53 6.27 5.78 0.56
CA MET A 53 5.82 4.47 0.05
C MET A 53 7.00 3.58 -0.41
N ILE A 54 8.03 4.16 -1.03
CA ILE A 54 9.24 3.40 -1.40
C ILE A 54 9.96 2.87 -0.16
N TYR A 55 10.09 3.70 0.89
CA TYR A 55 10.72 3.29 2.16
C TYR A 55 9.99 2.11 2.80
N VAL A 56 8.66 2.21 2.96
CA VAL A 56 7.82 1.14 3.55
C VAL A 56 7.92 -0.16 2.73
N VAL A 57 7.92 -0.05 1.40
CA VAL A 57 8.07 -1.24 0.54
C VAL A 57 9.41 -1.93 0.75
N VAL A 58 10.50 -1.18 0.77
CA VAL A 58 11.86 -1.72 0.85
C VAL A 58 12.18 -2.27 2.23
N GLU A 59 11.82 -1.55 3.30
CA GLU A 59 12.19 -1.94 4.66
C GLU A 59 11.21 -2.91 5.31
N GLU A 60 9.93 -2.85 4.97
CA GLU A 60 8.91 -3.68 5.63
C GLU A 60 8.36 -4.76 4.69
N LEU A 61 7.82 -4.37 3.52
CA LEU A 61 7.07 -5.30 2.67
C LEU A 61 7.95 -6.36 2.00
N ILE A 62 9.10 -5.98 1.44
CA ILE A 62 10.01 -6.94 0.80
C ILE A 62 10.54 -7.94 1.84
N PRO A 63 11.14 -7.55 2.98
CA PRO A 63 11.63 -8.50 3.96
C PRO A 63 10.53 -9.39 4.54
N GLU A 64 9.33 -8.85 4.77
CA GLU A 64 8.19 -9.62 5.27
C GLU A 64 7.72 -10.67 4.25
N SER A 65 7.68 -10.33 2.97
CA SER A 65 7.32 -11.27 1.90
C SER A 65 8.30 -12.45 1.78
N GLN A 66 9.56 -12.20 2.13
CA GLN A 66 10.68 -13.13 2.04
C GLN A 66 10.81 -14.01 3.30
N ARG A 67 10.22 -13.60 4.42
CA ARG A 67 10.34 -14.24 5.75
C ARG A 67 9.80 -15.68 5.81
N GLN A 68 8.95 -16.08 4.87
CA GLN A 68 8.35 -17.41 4.80
C GLN A 68 9.15 -18.40 3.92
N GLY A 69 10.37 -18.03 3.48
CA GLY A 69 11.29 -18.92 2.77
C GLY A 69 10.98 -19.14 1.28
N ASN A 70 10.00 -18.43 0.72
CA ASN A 70 9.56 -18.57 -0.67
C ASN A 70 10.03 -17.39 -1.52
N THR A 71 11.35 -17.24 -1.66
CA THR A 71 11.98 -16.05 -2.24
C THR A 71 11.63 -15.82 -3.70
N ASP A 72 11.59 -16.90 -4.47
CA ASP A 72 11.28 -16.85 -5.90
C ASP A 72 9.81 -16.49 -6.14
N LEU A 73 8.89 -17.05 -5.34
CA LEU A 73 7.46 -16.74 -5.45
C LEU A 73 7.15 -15.30 -5.04
N ALA A 74 7.80 -14.79 -3.98
CA ALA A 74 7.67 -13.40 -3.58
C ALA A 74 8.18 -12.45 -4.68
N THR A 75 9.32 -12.77 -5.30
CA THR A 75 9.89 -11.98 -6.40
C THR A 75 8.99 -12.01 -7.64
N LEU A 76 8.47 -13.19 -8.02
CA LEU A 76 7.50 -13.33 -9.11
C LEU A 76 6.21 -12.55 -8.85
N GLY A 77 5.74 -12.54 -7.60
CA GLY A 77 4.58 -11.75 -7.17
C GLY A 77 4.83 -10.24 -7.33
N VAL A 78 6.01 -9.75 -6.94
CA VAL A 78 6.41 -8.35 -7.12
C VAL A 78 6.50 -8.00 -8.62
N MET A 79 7.15 -8.84 -9.42
CA MET A 79 7.24 -8.62 -10.87
C MET A 79 5.87 -8.61 -11.55
N GLY A 80 4.99 -9.55 -11.18
CA GLY A 80 3.63 -9.62 -11.70
C GLY A 80 2.78 -8.41 -11.30
N GLY A 81 2.82 -8.01 -10.03
CA GLY A 81 2.13 -6.82 -9.54
C GLY A 81 2.63 -5.54 -10.19
N PHE A 82 3.94 -5.40 -10.36
CA PHE A 82 4.54 -4.27 -11.08
C PHE A 82 4.09 -4.23 -12.54
N ALA A 83 4.10 -5.38 -13.24
CA ALA A 83 3.63 -5.45 -14.62
C ALA A 83 2.15 -5.07 -14.75
N VAL A 84 1.28 -5.55 -13.85
CA VAL A 84 -0.14 -5.17 -13.84
C VAL A 84 -0.30 -3.67 -13.59
N MET A 85 0.43 -3.10 -12.62
CA MET A 85 0.38 -1.66 -12.35
C MET A 85 0.83 -0.85 -13.57
N MET A 86 1.92 -1.22 -14.23
CA MET A 86 2.40 -0.56 -15.45
C MET A 86 1.39 -0.65 -16.59
N VAL A 87 0.72 -1.79 -16.76
CA VAL A 87 -0.36 -1.94 -17.76
C VAL A 87 -1.52 -1.02 -17.42
N LEU A 88 -1.95 -0.96 -16.17
CA LEU A 88 -3.02 -0.07 -15.73
C LEU A 88 -2.66 1.41 -15.94
N ASP A 89 -1.44 1.83 -15.58
CA ASP A 89 -0.94 3.19 -15.79
C ASP A 89 -0.93 3.59 -17.27
N VAL A 90 -0.43 2.72 -18.15
CA VAL A 90 -0.38 2.99 -19.60
C VAL A 90 -1.77 2.98 -20.24
N THR A 91 -2.70 2.16 -19.76
CA THR A 91 -4.04 2.01 -20.36
C THR A 91 -5.07 2.99 -19.84
N LEU A 92 -4.98 3.38 -18.57
CA LEU A 92 -5.88 4.35 -17.92
C LEU A 92 -5.30 5.77 -17.87
N GLY A 93 -4.03 5.93 -18.30
CA GLY A 93 -3.28 7.19 -18.29
C GLY A 93 -4.00 8.37 -18.92
#